data_AF-A0A352PRM6-F1
#
_entry.id   AF-A0A352PRM6-F1
#
_cell.length_a   1.000
_cell.length_b   1.000
_cell.length_c   1.000
_cell.angle_alpha   90.00
_cell.angle_beta   90.00
_cell.angle_gamma   90.00
#
_symmetry.space_group_name_H-M   'P 1'
#
loop_
_entity.id
_entity.type
_entity.pdbx_description
1 polymer ?
#
loop_
_entity_poly.entity_id
_entity_poly.type
_entity_poly.pdbx_seq_one_letter_code
_entity_poly.pdbx_strand_id
1 'polypeptide(L)'
;LQAKIPEVFDSDDYRSKESELHHAFEHLRREMIDELSERAKEEGFILQFSQVGMVIIPAAKDGQPMSQEDLSQLGDEEKQELREKSDMLHSKMKEAIKKIREAEGRFKEKHVKLDGEIAMFVVDQVMEDYLEKYEKEQQVLDHMKLVQEDILENIDDFKKKAEPQQQTGPFPVPPREALFRKYDINVLIDNSETQGAPVVVESNPAYPNLFGTIERQAWFGALFTDFTMIKPGALHKANGGYLVMKALDLLKWYLSWEALKRALRDQEIKIEDLGELYGLFSTRTIRPEPIPFNIKIVLIGDPWIYQLLYIYDDRFQKLFKVKAHMDDQMDRTDDSVIQCAQMIGRFCEDNQIRHLDRSGVARVIEYSMERTEDRDKLSLELGDISDLIKESNYFAGRDQAEFIQRQHVETAIQKRIYRSNLIEERVKEYVRKDIFWVETEGARIGQVNGLSVLMTGDHEFGKPGRITAIVSVGRGGVVDIEREAKMGGSIHTKGVM
;
A
#
# COMPACT_ATOMS: atom_id res chain seq x y z
N LEU A 1 -17.11 7.10 -25.96
CA LEU A 1 -17.17 5.82 -26.70
C LEU A 1 -18.50 5.09 -26.53
N GLN A 2 -19.00 4.89 -25.30
CA GLN A 2 -20.31 4.24 -25.04
C GLN A 2 -21.51 4.86 -25.78
N ALA A 3 -21.52 6.17 -26.05
CA ALA A 3 -22.57 6.82 -26.82
C ALA A 3 -22.32 6.78 -28.34
N LYS A 4 -21.08 7.12 -28.76
CA LYS A 4 -20.70 7.29 -30.17
C LYS A 4 -20.63 5.97 -30.96
N ILE A 5 -20.19 4.88 -30.33
CA ILE A 5 -20.07 3.57 -31.03
C ILE A 5 -21.46 3.07 -31.48
N PRO A 6 -22.47 2.93 -30.59
CA PRO A 6 -23.83 2.57 -31.02
C PRO A 6 -24.41 3.48 -32.10
N GLU A 7 -24.14 4.79 -32.02
CA GLU A 7 -24.66 5.78 -32.96
C GLU A 7 -24.10 5.58 -34.38
N VAL A 8 -22.81 5.26 -34.50
CA VAL A 8 -22.17 5.00 -35.80
C VAL A 8 -22.61 3.66 -36.39
N PHE A 9 -22.81 2.64 -35.56
CA PHE A 9 -23.40 1.37 -36.00
C PHE A 9 -24.89 1.49 -36.38
N ASP A 10 -25.59 2.51 -35.88
CA ASP A 10 -26.95 2.86 -36.30
C ASP A 10 -27.01 3.80 -37.52
N SER A 11 -25.87 4.28 -38.02
CA SER A 11 -25.80 5.21 -39.15
C SER A 11 -26.22 4.57 -40.47
N ASP A 12 -26.78 5.39 -41.37
CA ASP A 12 -27.20 4.94 -42.71
C ASP A 12 -26.01 4.43 -43.55
N ASP A 13 -24.82 5.00 -43.36
CA ASP A 13 -23.59 4.59 -44.05
C ASP A 13 -23.15 3.16 -43.66
N TYR A 14 -23.21 2.83 -42.36
CA TYR A 14 -22.92 1.45 -41.89
C TYR A 14 -23.96 0.48 -42.45
N ARG A 15 -25.26 0.82 -42.34
CA ARG A 15 -26.36 -0.02 -42.84
C ARG A 15 -26.28 -0.26 -44.34
N SER A 16 -25.86 0.74 -45.12
CA SER A 16 -25.65 0.58 -46.57
C SER A 16 -24.52 -0.40 -46.88
N LYS A 17 -23.35 -0.25 -46.22
CA LYS A 17 -22.21 -1.17 -46.42
C LYS A 17 -22.51 -2.60 -45.95
N GLU A 18 -23.21 -2.73 -44.83
CA GLU A 18 -23.66 -4.04 -44.32
C GLU A 18 -24.67 -4.69 -45.27
N SER A 19 -25.62 -3.91 -45.79
CA SER A 19 -26.59 -4.36 -46.79
C SER A 19 -25.92 -4.77 -48.09
N GLU A 20 -24.94 -4.03 -48.59
CA GLU A 20 -24.13 -4.40 -49.77
C GLU A 20 -23.39 -5.72 -49.57
N LEU A 21 -22.76 -5.91 -48.40
CA LEU A 21 -22.05 -7.14 -48.06
C LEU A 21 -23.02 -8.34 -48.01
N HIS A 22 -24.19 -8.13 -47.41
CA HIS A 22 -25.24 -9.13 -47.29
C HIS A 22 -25.85 -9.48 -48.65
N HIS A 23 -26.15 -8.47 -49.49
CA HIS A 23 -26.65 -8.67 -50.85
C HIS A 23 -25.63 -9.41 -51.73
N ALA A 24 -24.34 -9.08 -51.64
CA ALA A 24 -23.29 -9.77 -52.37
C ALA A 24 -23.22 -11.27 -51.97
N PHE A 25 -23.33 -11.58 -50.68
CA PHE A 25 -23.38 -12.97 -50.21
C PHE A 25 -24.65 -13.69 -50.66
N GLU A 26 -25.83 -13.06 -50.53
CA GLU A 26 -27.11 -13.63 -50.95
C GLU A 26 -27.21 -13.83 -52.47
N HIS A 27 -26.54 -12.97 -53.26
CA HIS A 27 -26.43 -13.14 -54.71
C HIS A 27 -25.58 -14.36 -55.06
N LEU A 28 -24.38 -14.46 -54.49
CA LEU A 28 -23.46 -15.58 -54.71
C LEU A 28 -24.06 -16.91 -54.23
N ARG A 29 -24.81 -16.89 -53.12
CA ARG A 29 -25.56 -18.04 -52.62
C ARG A 29 -26.67 -18.45 -53.60
N ARG A 30 -27.42 -17.48 -54.13
CA ARG A 30 -28.48 -17.75 -55.13
C ARG A 30 -27.91 -18.29 -56.43
N GLU A 31 -26.88 -17.66 -57.01
CA GLU A 31 -26.24 -18.14 -58.24
C GLU A 31 -25.76 -19.59 -58.11
N MET A 32 -25.14 -19.97 -56.99
CA MET A 32 -24.69 -21.35 -56.76
C MET A 32 -25.85 -22.34 -56.61
N ILE A 33 -26.98 -21.91 -56.03
CA ILE A 33 -28.19 -22.73 -55.90
C ILE A 33 -28.89 -22.86 -57.26
N ASP A 34 -28.95 -21.79 -58.04
CA ASP A 34 -29.58 -21.75 -59.35
C ASP A 34 -28.78 -22.58 -60.37
N GLU A 35 -27.44 -22.49 -60.39
CA GLU A 35 -26.56 -23.34 -61.21
C GLU A 35 -26.72 -24.83 -60.87
N LEU A 36 -26.88 -25.15 -59.58
CA LEU A 36 -27.15 -26.51 -59.12
C LEU A 36 -28.56 -26.97 -59.53
N SER A 37 -29.55 -26.08 -59.50
CA SER A 37 -30.93 -26.35 -59.91
C SER A 37 -31.07 -26.60 -61.41
N GLU A 38 -30.40 -25.78 -62.25
CA GLU A 38 -30.40 -25.96 -63.71
C GLU A 38 -29.74 -27.27 -64.11
N ARG A 39 -28.55 -27.57 -63.58
CA ARG A 39 -27.87 -28.85 -63.86
C ARG A 39 -28.65 -30.05 -63.36
N ALA A 40 -29.34 -29.94 -62.22
CA ALA A 40 -30.22 -31.00 -61.74
C ALA A 40 -31.35 -31.23 -62.77
N LYS A 41 -31.97 -30.17 -63.28
CA LYS A 41 -33.05 -30.27 -64.29
C LYS A 41 -32.57 -30.87 -65.62
N GLU A 42 -31.39 -30.49 -66.11
CA GLU A 42 -30.79 -31.03 -67.34
C GLU A 42 -30.57 -32.55 -67.27
N GLU A 43 -30.23 -33.06 -66.09
CA GLU A 43 -30.00 -34.48 -65.83
C GLU A 43 -31.27 -35.25 -65.40
N GLY A 44 -32.42 -34.56 -65.34
CA GLY A 44 -33.72 -35.16 -64.99
C GLY A 44 -34.00 -35.26 -63.49
N PHE A 45 -33.51 -34.31 -62.68
CA PHE A 45 -33.71 -34.23 -61.23
C PHE A 45 -34.18 -32.83 -60.80
N ILE A 46 -34.80 -32.73 -59.63
CA ILE A 46 -35.24 -31.48 -59.00
C ILE A 46 -34.57 -31.33 -57.65
N LEU A 47 -34.06 -30.14 -57.38
CA LEU A 47 -33.52 -29.73 -56.08
C LEU A 47 -34.66 -29.21 -55.18
N GLN A 48 -34.87 -29.82 -54.02
CA GLN A 48 -35.83 -29.34 -53.00
C GLN A 48 -35.15 -29.06 -51.66
N PHE A 49 -35.68 -28.09 -50.93
CA PHE A 49 -35.28 -27.78 -49.56
C PHE A 49 -36.19 -28.50 -48.57
N SER A 50 -35.65 -29.46 -47.83
CA SER A 50 -36.34 -30.14 -46.73
C SER A 50 -35.94 -29.54 -45.37
N GLN A 51 -36.63 -29.93 -44.30
CA GLN A 51 -36.25 -29.57 -42.92
C GLN A 51 -34.87 -30.11 -42.49
N VAL A 52 -34.30 -31.08 -43.24
CA VAL A 52 -32.99 -31.70 -42.97
C VAL A 52 -31.91 -31.20 -43.96
N GLY A 53 -32.26 -30.28 -44.88
CA GLY A 53 -31.34 -29.70 -45.87
C GLY A 53 -31.78 -29.90 -47.32
N MET A 54 -30.86 -29.64 -48.26
CA MET A 54 -31.10 -29.79 -49.70
C MET A 54 -31.13 -31.27 -50.10
N VAL A 55 -32.16 -31.68 -50.86
CA VAL A 55 -32.35 -33.06 -51.35
C VAL A 55 -32.56 -33.03 -52.86
N ILE A 56 -31.96 -33.99 -53.57
CA ILE A 56 -32.09 -34.18 -55.02
C ILE A 56 -33.11 -35.31 -55.25
N ILE A 57 -34.15 -35.05 -56.05
CA ILE A 57 -35.23 -36.02 -56.32
C ILE A 57 -35.33 -36.22 -57.84
N PRO A 58 -35.42 -37.46 -58.37
CA PRO A 58 -35.63 -37.71 -59.80
C PRO A 58 -36.93 -37.06 -60.29
N ALA A 59 -36.92 -36.54 -61.53
CA ALA A 59 -38.05 -35.88 -62.16
C ALA A 59 -38.62 -36.76 -63.29
N ALA A 60 -39.95 -36.85 -63.37
CA ALA A 60 -40.65 -37.44 -64.49
C ALA A 60 -40.52 -36.56 -65.75
N LYS A 61 -40.82 -37.11 -66.93
CA LYS A 61 -40.71 -36.41 -68.24
C LYS A 61 -41.59 -35.15 -68.35
N ASP A 62 -42.51 -34.95 -67.43
CA ASP A 62 -43.38 -33.78 -67.30
C ASP A 62 -42.87 -32.73 -66.29
N GLY A 63 -41.72 -32.97 -65.65
CA GLY A 63 -41.10 -32.05 -64.69
C GLY A 63 -41.61 -32.19 -63.24
N GLN A 64 -42.34 -33.26 -62.89
CA GLN A 64 -42.79 -33.53 -61.52
C GLN A 64 -41.86 -34.50 -60.77
N PRO A 65 -41.71 -34.39 -59.44
CA PRO A 65 -40.89 -35.31 -58.66
C PRO A 65 -41.45 -36.74 -58.71
N MET A 66 -40.63 -37.72 -59.09
CA MET A 66 -41.04 -39.13 -59.17
C MET A 66 -41.24 -39.71 -57.77
N SER A 67 -42.31 -40.48 -57.59
CA SER A 67 -42.55 -41.24 -56.37
C SER A 67 -41.74 -42.55 -56.36
N GLN A 68 -41.59 -43.20 -55.19
CA GLN A 68 -40.90 -44.50 -55.12
C GLN A 68 -41.60 -45.60 -55.93
N GLU A 69 -42.90 -45.46 -56.22
CA GLU A 69 -43.66 -46.40 -57.05
C GLU A 69 -43.30 -46.26 -58.53
N ASP A 70 -43.08 -45.03 -59.03
CA ASP A 70 -42.69 -44.76 -60.42
C ASP A 70 -41.27 -45.22 -60.73
N LEU A 71 -40.37 -45.13 -59.74
CA LEU A 71 -39.00 -45.63 -59.83
C LEU A 71 -38.94 -47.16 -59.91
N SER A 72 -39.94 -47.87 -59.39
CA SER A 72 -39.97 -49.33 -59.38
C SER A 72 -40.35 -49.95 -60.73
N GLN A 73 -41.07 -49.20 -61.57
CA GLN A 73 -41.56 -49.62 -62.90
C GLN A 73 -40.52 -49.46 -64.04
N LEU A 74 -39.40 -48.77 -63.78
CA LEU A 74 -38.28 -48.61 -64.72
C LEU A 74 -37.47 -49.91 -64.88
N GLY A 75 -36.91 -50.12 -66.07
CA GLY A 75 -36.01 -51.25 -66.35
C GLY A 75 -34.70 -51.16 -65.56
N ASP A 76 -34.02 -52.29 -65.34
CA ASP A 76 -32.78 -52.32 -64.54
C ASP A 76 -31.65 -51.44 -65.15
N GLU A 77 -31.62 -51.26 -66.48
CA GLU A 77 -30.70 -50.35 -67.16
C GLU A 77 -30.99 -48.87 -66.85
N GLU A 78 -32.26 -48.43 -66.89
CA GLU A 78 -32.66 -47.05 -66.57
C GLU A 78 -32.45 -46.71 -65.08
N LYS A 79 -32.64 -47.69 -64.19
CA LYS A 79 -32.32 -47.55 -62.76
C LYS A 79 -30.84 -47.37 -62.50
N GLN A 80 -29.98 -48.02 -63.28
CA GLN A 80 -28.53 -47.92 -63.14
C GLN A 80 -28.00 -46.59 -63.67
N GLU A 81 -28.51 -46.10 -64.81
CA GLU A 81 -28.19 -44.75 -65.32
C GLU A 81 -28.64 -43.63 -64.36
N LEU A 82 -29.84 -43.74 -63.79
CA LEU A 82 -30.31 -42.76 -62.79
C LEU A 82 -29.47 -42.78 -61.51
N ARG A 83 -28.95 -43.95 -61.09
CA ARG A 83 -28.04 -44.04 -59.94
C ARG A 83 -26.69 -43.36 -60.22
N GLU A 84 -26.09 -43.60 -61.38
CA GLU A 84 -24.81 -42.98 -61.75
C GLU A 84 -24.95 -41.45 -61.88
N LYS A 85 -26.05 -40.96 -62.48
CA LYS A 85 -26.37 -39.53 -62.54
C LYS A 85 -26.65 -38.93 -61.16
N SER A 86 -27.36 -39.65 -60.31
CA SER A 86 -27.62 -39.26 -58.92
C SER A 86 -26.33 -39.13 -58.10
N ASP A 87 -25.42 -40.10 -58.19
CA ASP A 87 -24.13 -40.05 -57.49
C ASP A 87 -23.25 -38.88 -57.97
N MET A 88 -23.26 -38.60 -59.29
CA MET A 88 -22.58 -37.44 -59.87
C MET A 88 -23.17 -36.11 -59.37
N LEU A 89 -24.50 -36.00 -59.33
CA LEU A 89 -25.22 -34.83 -58.81
C LEU A 89 -25.02 -34.66 -57.30
N HIS A 90 -25.00 -35.73 -56.51
CA HIS A 90 -24.68 -35.69 -55.09
C HIS A 90 -23.24 -35.20 -54.83
N SER A 91 -22.28 -35.62 -55.65
CA SER A 91 -20.89 -35.13 -55.60
C SER A 91 -20.82 -33.62 -55.87
N LYS A 92 -21.50 -33.14 -56.93
CA LYS A 92 -21.59 -31.71 -57.26
C LYS A 92 -22.32 -30.90 -56.20
N MET A 93 -23.41 -31.43 -55.62
CA MET A 93 -24.12 -30.78 -54.50
C MET A 93 -23.22 -30.66 -53.28
N LYS A 94 -22.44 -31.69 -52.95
CA LYS A 94 -21.47 -31.64 -51.85
C LYS A 94 -20.40 -30.58 -52.10
N GLU A 95 -19.93 -30.43 -53.34
CA GLU A 95 -19.01 -29.36 -53.73
C GLU A 95 -19.64 -27.97 -53.63
N ALA A 96 -20.88 -27.80 -54.06
CA ALA A 96 -21.63 -26.54 -53.95
C ALA A 96 -21.87 -26.15 -52.49
N ILE A 97 -22.28 -27.08 -51.63
CA ILE A 97 -22.44 -26.85 -50.17
C ILE A 97 -21.10 -26.45 -49.54
N LYS A 98 -20.00 -27.07 -49.94
CA LYS A 98 -18.66 -26.68 -49.49
C LYS A 98 -18.33 -25.25 -49.89
N LYS A 99 -18.58 -24.86 -51.14
CA LYS A 99 -18.37 -23.49 -51.64
C LYS A 99 -19.27 -22.47 -50.93
N ILE A 100 -20.53 -22.81 -50.63
CA ILE A 100 -21.44 -21.98 -49.83
C ILE A 100 -20.89 -21.77 -48.42
N ARG A 101 -20.42 -22.82 -47.74
CA ARG A 101 -19.79 -22.69 -46.40
C ARG A 101 -18.51 -21.85 -46.44
N GLU A 102 -17.68 -22.01 -47.48
CA GLU A 102 -16.49 -21.18 -47.67
C GLU A 102 -16.85 -19.70 -47.96
N ALA A 103 -17.95 -19.46 -48.67
CA ALA A 103 -18.47 -18.11 -48.90
C ALA A 103 -19.07 -17.50 -47.62
N GLU A 104 -19.74 -18.30 -46.78
CA GLU A 104 -20.25 -17.88 -45.48
C GLU A 104 -19.12 -17.54 -44.51
N GLY A 105 -18.04 -18.34 -44.50
CA GLY A 105 -16.82 -18.04 -43.76
C GLY A 105 -16.19 -16.71 -44.20
N ARG A 106 -16.02 -16.52 -45.51
CA ARG A 106 -15.53 -15.25 -46.09
C ARG A 106 -16.44 -14.06 -45.78
N PHE A 107 -17.76 -14.27 -45.76
CA PHE A 107 -18.72 -13.25 -45.38
C PHE A 107 -18.55 -12.85 -43.91
N LYS A 108 -18.47 -13.82 -42.99
CA LYS A 108 -18.22 -13.56 -41.56
C LYS A 108 -16.89 -12.83 -41.34
N GLU A 109 -15.82 -13.26 -42.01
CA GLU A 109 -14.52 -12.57 -41.94
C GLU A 109 -14.60 -11.13 -42.45
N LYS A 110 -15.29 -10.88 -43.57
CA LYS A 110 -15.48 -9.53 -44.10
C LYS A 110 -16.36 -8.67 -43.20
N HIS A 111 -17.37 -9.27 -42.58
CA HIS A 111 -18.27 -8.57 -41.65
C HIS A 111 -17.52 -8.15 -40.38
N VAL A 112 -16.73 -9.04 -39.78
CA VAL A 112 -15.85 -8.70 -38.64
C VAL A 112 -14.81 -7.64 -39.01
N LYS A 113 -14.24 -7.70 -40.22
CA LYS A 113 -13.32 -6.65 -40.70
C LYS A 113 -14.00 -5.31 -40.87
N LEU A 114 -15.19 -5.27 -41.47
CA LEU A 114 -15.99 -4.05 -41.63
C LEU A 114 -16.32 -3.42 -40.27
N ASP A 115 -16.73 -4.26 -39.30
CA ASP A 115 -16.97 -3.85 -37.92
C ASP A 115 -15.73 -3.25 -37.27
N GLY A 116 -14.59 -3.92 -37.41
CA GLY A 116 -13.31 -3.48 -36.88
C GLY A 116 -12.84 -2.16 -37.51
N GLU A 117 -12.93 -2.00 -38.82
CA GLU A 117 -12.53 -0.77 -39.53
C GLU A 117 -13.37 0.44 -39.09
N ILE A 118 -14.68 0.25 -38.96
CA ILE A 118 -15.60 1.32 -38.55
C ILE A 118 -15.42 1.66 -37.08
N ALA A 119 -15.29 0.66 -36.21
CA ALA A 119 -14.99 0.89 -34.81
C ALA A 119 -13.63 1.58 -34.61
N MET A 120 -12.60 1.18 -35.37
CA MET A 120 -11.27 1.79 -35.33
C MET A 120 -11.34 3.28 -35.65
N PHE A 121 -12.03 3.67 -36.72
CA PHE A 121 -12.19 5.06 -37.09
C PHE A 121 -12.83 5.91 -35.98
N VAL A 122 -13.86 5.38 -35.32
CA VAL A 122 -14.55 6.08 -34.21
C VAL A 122 -13.67 6.16 -32.97
N VAL A 123 -12.94 5.10 -32.65
CA VAL A 123 -12.04 5.06 -31.50
C VAL A 123 -10.86 6.01 -31.71
N ASP A 124 -10.22 5.96 -32.88
CA ASP A 124 -9.14 6.87 -33.28
C ASP A 124 -9.58 8.33 -33.16
N GLN A 125 -10.72 8.71 -33.75
CA GLN A 125 -11.20 10.08 -33.71
C GLN A 125 -11.45 10.60 -32.27
N VAL A 126 -11.84 9.72 -31.34
CA VAL A 126 -12.06 10.12 -29.94
C VAL A 126 -10.76 10.15 -29.15
N MET A 127 -9.81 9.27 -29.47
CA MET A 127 -8.54 9.14 -28.76
C MET A 127 -7.46 10.12 -29.27
N GLU A 128 -7.56 10.60 -30.51
CA GLU A 128 -6.58 11.49 -31.16
C GLU A 128 -6.25 12.73 -30.30
N ASP A 129 -7.27 13.45 -29.83
CA ASP A 129 -7.11 14.61 -28.94
C ASP A 129 -6.32 14.28 -27.66
N TYR A 130 -6.45 13.06 -27.14
CA TYR A 130 -5.76 12.63 -25.92
C TYR A 130 -4.36 12.11 -26.21
N LEU A 131 -4.15 11.41 -27.33
CA LEU A 131 -2.83 10.96 -27.77
C LEU A 131 -1.90 12.15 -28.03
N GLU A 132 -2.41 13.21 -28.65
CA GLU A 132 -1.67 14.47 -28.82
C GLU A 132 -1.36 15.13 -27.47
N LYS A 133 -2.34 15.18 -26.56
CA LYS A 133 -2.16 15.78 -25.23
C LYS A 133 -1.10 15.08 -24.39
N TYR A 134 -0.97 13.75 -24.51
CA TYR A 134 -0.05 12.92 -23.74
C TYR A 134 1.16 12.42 -24.55
N GLU A 135 1.50 13.07 -25.67
CA GLU A 135 2.58 12.65 -26.60
C GLU A 135 3.93 12.42 -25.90
N LYS A 136 4.19 13.14 -24.80
CA LYS A 136 5.45 13.04 -24.04
C LYS A 136 5.50 11.88 -23.04
N GLU A 137 4.37 11.27 -22.72
CA GLU A 137 4.24 10.26 -21.66
C GLU A 137 4.03 8.87 -22.28
N GLN A 138 5.12 8.19 -22.61
CA GLN A 138 5.08 6.90 -23.33
C GLN A 138 4.20 5.85 -22.65
N GLN A 139 4.21 5.78 -21.31
CA GLN A 139 3.40 4.82 -20.55
C GLN A 139 1.89 5.07 -20.72
N VAL A 140 1.47 6.33 -20.82
CA VAL A 140 0.07 6.68 -21.05
C VAL A 140 -0.34 6.30 -22.47
N LEU A 141 0.52 6.55 -23.46
CA LEU A 141 0.28 6.17 -24.85
C LEU A 141 0.17 4.65 -25.00
N ASP A 142 1.05 3.90 -24.36
CA ASP A 142 1.04 2.43 -24.40
C ASP A 142 -0.24 1.88 -23.74
N HIS A 143 -0.67 2.46 -22.61
CA HIS A 143 -1.95 2.11 -21.99
C HIS A 143 -3.14 2.45 -22.90
N MET A 144 -3.15 3.63 -23.53
CA MET A 144 -4.23 4.02 -24.45
C MET A 144 -4.32 3.08 -25.67
N LYS A 145 -3.19 2.61 -26.21
CA LYS A 145 -3.17 1.61 -27.27
C LYS A 145 -3.75 0.27 -26.81
N LEU A 146 -3.38 -0.19 -25.62
CA LEU A 146 -3.96 -1.42 -25.05
C LEU A 146 -5.47 -1.29 -24.85
N VAL A 147 -5.93 -0.13 -24.39
CA VAL A 147 -7.38 0.16 -24.28
C VAL A 147 -8.05 0.15 -25.64
N GLN A 148 -7.41 0.74 -26.67
CA GLN A 148 -7.91 0.74 -28.04
C GLN A 148 -8.02 -0.69 -28.60
N GLU A 149 -6.98 -1.51 -28.46
CA GLU A 149 -6.98 -2.92 -28.88
C GLU A 149 -8.08 -3.71 -28.16
N ASP A 150 -8.21 -3.59 -26.84
CA ASP A 150 -9.23 -4.28 -26.05
C ASP A 150 -10.67 -3.84 -26.41
N ILE A 151 -10.88 -2.57 -26.77
CA ILE A 151 -12.17 -2.09 -27.27
C ILE A 151 -12.50 -2.73 -28.62
N LEU A 152 -11.52 -2.86 -29.51
CA LEU A 152 -11.71 -3.44 -30.85
C LEU A 152 -11.95 -4.96 -30.80
N GLU A 153 -11.30 -5.66 -29.87
CA GLU A 153 -11.56 -7.08 -29.65
C GLU A 153 -12.96 -7.33 -29.03
N ASN A 154 -13.48 -6.37 -28.26
CA ASN A 154 -14.76 -6.49 -27.54
C ASN A 154 -15.83 -5.52 -28.05
N ILE A 155 -15.86 -5.18 -29.35
CA ILE A 155 -16.81 -4.20 -29.94
C ILE A 155 -18.27 -4.58 -29.65
N ASP A 156 -18.58 -5.88 -29.61
CA ASP A 156 -19.94 -6.38 -29.35
C ASP A 156 -20.52 -5.93 -28.00
N ASP A 157 -19.67 -5.71 -27.00
CA ASP A 157 -20.08 -5.20 -25.68
C ASP A 157 -20.53 -3.72 -25.76
N PHE A 158 -19.97 -2.97 -26.71
CA PHE A 158 -20.29 -1.58 -26.99
C PHE A 158 -21.45 -1.42 -27.97
N LYS A 159 -21.73 -2.38 -28.86
CA LYS A 159 -22.85 -2.32 -29.82
C LYS A 159 -24.24 -2.41 -29.18
N LYS A 160 -24.39 -3.22 -28.14
CA LYS A 160 -25.69 -3.45 -27.51
C LYS A 160 -26.18 -2.17 -26.82
N LYS A 161 -27.33 -1.61 -27.21
CA LYS A 161 -27.98 -0.54 -26.41
C LYS A 161 -28.33 -1.06 -25.01
N ALA A 162 -28.37 -0.16 -24.02
CA ALA A 162 -28.75 -0.49 -22.66
C ALA A 162 -30.24 -0.83 -22.61
N GLU A 163 -30.62 -2.05 -22.99
CA GLU A 163 -31.92 -2.59 -22.64
C GLU A 163 -31.88 -3.07 -21.18
N PRO A 164 -32.86 -2.71 -20.33
CA PRO A 164 -32.97 -3.26 -19.00
C PRO A 164 -33.31 -4.75 -19.11
N GLN A 165 -32.29 -5.59 -19.15
CA GLN A 165 -32.47 -7.04 -19.07
C GLN A 165 -33.09 -7.38 -17.72
N GLN A 166 -34.38 -7.74 -17.75
CA GLN A 166 -35.02 -8.44 -16.64
C GLN A 166 -34.27 -9.76 -16.42
N GLN A 167 -33.66 -9.88 -15.24
CA GLN A 167 -32.99 -11.09 -14.77
C GLN A 167 -33.96 -12.26 -14.81
N THR A 168 -33.85 -13.13 -15.81
CA THR A 168 -34.70 -14.31 -16.00
C THR A 168 -33.91 -15.63 -15.96
N GLY A 169 -32.64 -15.60 -15.53
CA GLY A 169 -31.78 -16.79 -15.38
C GLY A 169 -31.34 -17.06 -13.93
N PRO A 170 -31.08 -18.33 -13.54
CA PRO A 170 -30.63 -18.71 -12.20
C PRO A 170 -29.15 -18.39 -11.92
N PHE A 171 -28.43 -17.83 -12.90
CA PHE A 171 -27.03 -17.44 -12.76
C PHE A 171 -26.92 -15.91 -12.71
N PRO A 172 -26.24 -15.34 -11.69
CA PRO A 172 -26.03 -13.91 -11.59
C PRO A 172 -25.10 -13.46 -12.72
N VAL A 173 -25.64 -12.69 -13.67
CA VAL A 173 -24.83 -11.98 -14.68
C VAL A 173 -24.25 -10.74 -13.99
N PRO A 174 -22.93 -10.49 -14.05
CA PRO A 174 -22.34 -9.28 -13.51
C PRO A 174 -23.05 -8.03 -14.06
N PRO A 175 -23.28 -6.98 -13.25
CA PRO A 175 -23.84 -5.73 -13.74
C PRO A 175 -23.02 -5.20 -14.92
N ARG A 176 -23.68 -4.67 -15.95
CA ARG A 176 -23.02 -4.17 -17.17
C ARG A 176 -21.99 -3.07 -16.89
N GLU A 177 -22.19 -2.32 -15.80
CA GLU A 177 -21.22 -1.34 -15.28
C GLU A 177 -19.88 -1.97 -14.87
N ALA A 178 -19.88 -3.21 -14.36
CA ALA A 178 -18.66 -3.92 -14.00
C ALA A 178 -17.82 -4.32 -15.22
N LEU A 179 -18.44 -4.47 -16.40
CA LEU A 179 -17.71 -4.74 -17.66
C LEU A 179 -16.90 -3.53 -18.12
N PHE A 180 -17.35 -2.31 -17.81
CA PHE A 180 -16.65 -1.08 -18.22
C PHE A 180 -15.65 -0.58 -17.18
N ARG A 181 -15.74 -1.06 -15.92
CA ARG A 181 -14.75 -0.75 -14.88
C ARG A 181 -13.31 -1.07 -15.29
N LYS A 182 -13.09 -2.01 -16.22
CA LYS A 182 -11.73 -2.31 -16.74
C LYS A 182 -11.05 -1.13 -17.43
N TYR A 183 -11.80 -0.10 -17.82
CA TYR A 183 -11.30 1.12 -18.44
C TYR A 183 -11.22 2.32 -17.49
N ASP A 184 -11.61 2.17 -16.22
CA ASP A 184 -11.49 3.24 -15.24
C ASP A 184 -10.02 3.49 -14.87
N ILE A 185 -9.73 4.69 -14.35
CA ILE A 185 -8.40 5.05 -13.87
C ILE A 185 -8.46 5.19 -12.35
N ASN A 186 -7.66 4.39 -11.64
CA ASN A 186 -7.50 4.53 -10.19
C ASN A 186 -6.38 5.51 -9.87
N VAL A 187 -6.73 6.76 -9.54
CA VAL A 187 -5.76 7.75 -9.08
C VAL A 187 -5.34 7.42 -7.65
N LEU A 188 -4.15 6.82 -7.51
CA LEU A 188 -3.62 6.44 -6.20
C LEU A 188 -3.31 7.67 -5.33
N ILE A 189 -2.71 8.71 -5.92
CA ILE A 189 -2.29 9.92 -5.20
C ILE A 189 -2.51 11.13 -6.08
N ASP A 190 -3.07 12.16 -5.48
CA ASP A 190 -3.16 13.50 -6.05
C ASP A 190 -2.26 14.45 -5.25
N ASN A 191 -1.31 15.08 -5.93
CA ASN A 191 -0.40 16.09 -5.39
C ASN A 191 -0.55 17.44 -6.10
N SER A 192 -1.64 17.66 -6.85
CA SER A 192 -1.85 18.87 -7.65
C SER A 192 -1.88 20.16 -6.82
N GLU A 193 -2.32 20.08 -5.56
CA GLU A 193 -2.37 21.20 -4.62
C GLU A 193 -1.15 21.27 -3.68
N THR A 194 -0.24 20.29 -3.75
CA THR A 194 0.90 20.20 -2.84
C THR A 194 1.99 21.19 -3.23
N GLN A 195 2.39 22.06 -2.29
CA GLN A 195 3.51 22.98 -2.48
C GLN A 195 4.80 22.41 -1.88
N GLY A 196 5.81 22.19 -2.73
CA GLY A 196 7.09 21.63 -2.32
C GLY A 196 7.07 20.09 -2.23
N ALA A 197 8.01 19.53 -1.47
CA ALA A 197 8.14 18.08 -1.32
C ALA A 197 7.18 17.54 -0.25
N PRO A 198 6.49 16.40 -0.48
CA PRO A 198 5.59 15.81 0.51
C PRO A 198 6.37 15.34 1.74
N VAL A 199 5.86 15.63 2.94
CA VAL A 199 6.41 15.15 4.21
C VAL A 199 5.34 14.35 4.92
N VAL A 200 5.52 13.03 4.98
CA VAL A 200 4.57 12.11 5.61
C VAL A 200 5.17 11.61 6.91
N VAL A 201 4.43 11.75 8.01
CA VAL A 201 4.78 11.15 9.30
C VAL A 201 3.92 9.92 9.51
N GLU A 202 4.52 8.74 9.58
CA GLU A 202 3.81 7.49 9.84
C GLU A 202 4.09 7.01 11.27
N SER A 203 3.01 6.87 12.05
CA SER A 203 3.06 6.51 13.48
C SER A 203 2.81 5.02 13.71
N ASN A 204 2.13 4.34 12.78
CA ASN A 204 1.92 2.90 12.80
C ASN A 204 2.40 2.28 11.48
N PRO A 205 3.71 2.03 11.35
CA PRO A 205 4.34 1.52 10.13
C PRO A 205 4.09 0.01 9.90
N ALA A 206 2.83 -0.43 10.05
CA ALA A 206 2.38 -1.74 9.62
C ALA A 206 2.47 -1.86 8.09
N TYR A 207 2.61 -3.08 7.57
CA TYR A 207 2.83 -3.30 6.15
C TYR A 207 1.75 -2.66 5.26
N PRO A 208 0.43 -2.80 5.54
CA PRO A 208 -0.62 -2.15 4.75
C PRO A 208 -0.52 -0.63 4.76
N ASN A 209 -0.09 -0.05 5.88
CA ASN A 209 0.04 1.40 6.02
C ASN A 209 1.26 1.92 5.26
N LEU A 210 2.36 1.16 5.15
CA LEU A 210 3.56 1.57 4.42
C LEU A 210 3.45 1.32 2.91
N PHE A 211 3.12 0.08 2.54
CA PHE A 211 3.14 -0.44 1.18
C PHE A 211 1.77 -0.41 0.51
N GLY A 212 0.72 -0.01 1.23
CA GLY A 212 -0.63 -0.07 0.68
C GLY A 212 -1.21 -1.49 0.77
N THR A 213 -2.43 -1.63 0.28
CA THR A 213 -3.14 -2.91 0.33
C THR A 213 -4.02 -3.08 -0.89
N ILE A 214 -4.34 -4.33 -1.20
CA ILE A 214 -5.29 -4.70 -2.24
C ILE A 214 -6.55 -5.15 -1.51
N GLU A 215 -7.57 -4.30 -1.50
CA GLU A 215 -8.85 -4.62 -0.88
C GLU A 215 -9.57 -5.74 -1.66
N ARG A 216 -10.41 -6.49 -0.94
CA ARG A 216 -11.23 -7.57 -1.49
C ARG A 216 -12.66 -7.39 -1.05
N GLN A 217 -13.59 -7.58 -1.97
CA GLN A 217 -15.00 -7.66 -1.66
C GLN A 217 -15.48 -9.11 -1.73
N ALA A 218 -16.20 -9.55 -0.71
CA ALA A 218 -16.83 -10.86 -0.70
C ALA A 218 -18.15 -10.79 -1.44
N TRP A 219 -18.27 -11.53 -2.55
CA TRP A 219 -19.51 -11.66 -3.31
C TRP A 219 -19.88 -13.14 -3.38
N PHE A 220 -21.00 -13.51 -2.75
CA PHE A 220 -21.47 -14.90 -2.63
C PHE A 220 -20.42 -15.90 -2.12
N GLY A 221 -19.57 -15.49 -1.17
CA GLY A 221 -18.52 -16.34 -0.59
C GLY A 221 -17.24 -16.48 -1.43
N ALA A 222 -17.22 -15.94 -2.66
CA ALA A 222 -16.01 -15.74 -3.43
C ALA A 222 -15.42 -14.35 -3.17
N LEU A 223 -14.11 -14.26 -3.02
CA LEU A 223 -13.40 -12.99 -2.89
C LEU A 223 -13.06 -12.46 -4.29
N PHE A 224 -13.53 -11.25 -4.59
CA PHE A 224 -13.21 -10.51 -5.81
C PHE A 224 -12.33 -9.31 -5.48
N THR A 225 -11.42 -8.99 -6.40
CA THR A 225 -10.56 -7.81 -6.32
C THR A 225 -10.38 -7.23 -7.72
N ASP A 226 -10.24 -5.91 -7.81
CA ASP A 226 -9.98 -5.16 -9.02
C ASP A 226 -8.92 -4.08 -8.77
N PHE A 227 -8.41 -3.44 -9.83
CA PHE A 227 -7.36 -2.43 -9.69
C PHE A 227 -7.84 -1.15 -8.98
N THR A 228 -9.16 -0.91 -8.89
CA THR A 228 -9.74 0.23 -8.15
C THR A 228 -9.72 0.01 -6.64
N MET A 229 -9.59 -1.25 -6.21
CA MET A 229 -9.44 -1.66 -4.81
C MET A 229 -7.99 -1.57 -4.30
N ILE A 230 -7.05 -1.10 -5.12
CA ILE A 230 -5.69 -0.83 -4.68
C ILE A 230 -5.68 0.47 -3.86
N LYS A 231 -5.20 0.40 -2.62
CA LYS A 231 -5.04 1.56 -1.72
C LYS A 231 -3.56 1.92 -1.53
N PRO A 232 -3.21 3.21 -1.60
CA PRO A 232 -1.83 3.66 -1.42
C PRO A 232 -1.41 3.60 0.06
N GLY A 233 -0.14 3.25 0.26
CA GLY A 233 0.53 3.37 1.56
C GLY A 233 1.27 4.70 1.75
N ALA A 234 1.89 4.88 2.90
CA ALA A 234 2.69 6.04 3.28
C ALA A 234 3.91 6.23 2.37
N LEU A 235 4.53 5.15 1.87
CA LEU A 235 5.61 5.24 0.89
C LEU A 235 5.13 5.91 -0.40
N HIS A 236 3.96 5.49 -0.90
CA HIS A 236 3.37 6.11 -2.07
C HIS A 236 3.15 7.61 -1.83
N LYS A 237 2.50 7.96 -0.71
CA LYS A 237 2.19 9.36 -0.35
C LYS A 237 3.44 10.23 -0.19
N ALA A 238 4.55 9.64 0.26
CA ALA A 238 5.82 10.32 0.44
C ALA A 238 6.70 10.36 -0.82
N ASN A 239 6.25 9.78 -1.94
CA ASN A 239 7.06 9.69 -3.16
C ASN A 239 7.37 11.08 -3.72
N GLY A 240 8.66 11.35 -3.97
CA GLY A 240 9.20 12.67 -4.29
C GLY A 240 9.59 13.52 -3.08
N GLY A 241 9.47 13.01 -1.84
CA GLY A 241 9.74 13.77 -0.62
C GLY A 241 10.30 12.94 0.52
N TYR A 242 9.69 13.05 1.71
CA TYR A 242 10.21 12.54 2.97
C TYR A 242 9.18 11.68 3.70
N LEU A 243 9.64 10.55 4.23
CA LEU A 243 8.87 9.71 5.16
C LEU A 243 9.57 9.69 6.51
N VAL A 244 8.89 10.19 7.55
CA VAL A 244 9.39 10.23 8.93
C VAL A 244 8.70 9.16 9.75
N MET A 245 9.47 8.33 10.44
CA MET A 245 8.97 7.25 11.28
C MET A 245 9.79 7.08 12.55
N LYS A 246 9.16 6.58 13.61
CA LYS A 246 9.88 6.13 14.80
C LYS A 246 10.47 4.74 14.56
N ALA A 247 11.77 4.59 14.80
CA ALA A 247 12.48 3.33 14.60
C ALA A 247 11.88 2.20 15.43
N LEU A 248 11.54 2.47 16.70
CA LEU A 248 10.93 1.47 17.58
C LEU A 248 9.59 0.96 17.03
N ASP A 249 8.75 1.84 16.47
CA ASP A 249 7.44 1.46 15.93
C ASP A 249 7.57 0.64 14.65
N LEU A 250 8.59 0.91 13.84
CA LEU A 250 8.92 0.12 12.65
C LEU A 250 9.43 -1.27 13.02
N LEU A 251 10.28 -1.38 14.05
CA LEU A 251 10.87 -2.65 14.47
C LEU A 251 9.87 -3.61 15.13
N LYS A 252 8.75 -3.09 15.66
CA LYS A 252 7.62 -3.94 16.10
C LYS A 252 7.04 -4.76 14.95
N TRP A 253 7.11 -4.24 13.72
CA TRP A 253 6.59 -4.88 12.51
C TRP A 253 7.74 -5.43 11.66
N TYR A 254 8.25 -6.61 12.01
CA TYR A 254 9.38 -7.25 11.31
C TYR A 254 9.21 -7.31 9.78
N LEU A 255 8.00 -7.61 9.29
CA LEU A 255 7.73 -7.68 7.84
C LEU A 255 7.81 -6.32 7.16
N SER A 256 7.32 -5.27 7.81
CA SER A 256 7.49 -3.90 7.33
C SER A 256 8.97 -3.53 7.23
N TRP A 257 9.77 -3.89 8.24
CA TRP A 257 11.20 -3.62 8.24
C TRP A 257 11.94 -4.32 7.09
N GLU A 258 11.70 -5.62 6.91
CA GLU A 258 12.32 -6.37 5.81
C GLU A 258 11.84 -5.90 4.43
N ALA A 259 10.54 -5.61 4.28
CA ALA A 259 10.00 -5.05 3.05
C ALA A 259 10.58 -3.67 2.73
N LEU A 260 10.76 -2.81 3.74
CA LEU A 260 11.38 -1.50 3.57
C LEU A 260 12.83 -1.62 3.09
N LYS A 261 13.61 -2.53 3.67
CA LYS A 261 14.98 -2.79 3.22
C LYS A 261 15.03 -3.32 1.78
N ARG A 262 14.07 -4.16 1.39
CA ARG A 262 13.93 -4.61 -0.01
C ARG A 262 13.62 -3.44 -0.94
N ALA A 263 12.64 -2.60 -0.59
CA ALA A 263 12.26 -1.45 -1.39
C ALA A 263 13.39 -0.42 -1.56
N LEU A 264 14.13 -0.13 -0.48
CA LEU A 264 15.31 0.75 -0.54
C LEU A 264 16.45 0.18 -1.40
N ARG A 265 16.62 -1.14 -1.41
CA ARG A 265 17.67 -1.82 -2.20
C ARG A 265 17.29 -1.87 -3.68
N ASP A 266 16.06 -2.26 -3.97
CA ASP A 266 15.57 -2.49 -5.33
C ASP A 266 15.10 -1.19 -5.99
N GLN A 267 14.97 -0.11 -5.21
CA GLN A 267 14.46 1.20 -5.64
C GLN A 267 13.04 1.12 -6.23
N GLU A 268 12.23 0.20 -5.70
CA GLU A 268 10.87 -0.06 -6.15
C GLU A 268 9.92 -0.26 -4.95
N ILE A 269 8.72 0.28 -5.04
CA ILE A 269 7.63 0.07 -4.10
C ILE A 269 6.71 -1.00 -4.69
N LYS A 270 6.58 -2.13 -3.99
CA LYS A 270 5.75 -3.26 -4.40
C LYS A 270 4.60 -3.42 -3.42
N ILE A 271 3.38 -3.43 -3.93
CA ILE A 271 2.18 -3.77 -3.16
C ILE A 271 2.04 -5.29 -3.21
N GLU A 272 2.51 -5.99 -2.18
CA GLU A 272 2.37 -7.44 -2.06
C GLU A 272 1.22 -7.78 -1.11
N ASP A 273 0.56 -8.92 -1.33
CA ASP A 273 -0.35 -9.46 -0.34
C ASP A 273 0.39 -10.43 0.59
N LEU A 274 0.48 -10.07 1.87
CA LEU A 274 1.07 -10.92 2.90
C LEU A 274 0.33 -12.28 3.03
N GLY A 275 -0.98 -12.32 2.75
CA GLY A 275 -1.75 -13.56 2.75
C GLY A 275 -1.33 -14.54 1.66
N GLU A 276 -0.96 -14.03 0.48
CA GLU A 276 -0.39 -14.84 -0.62
C GLU A 276 1.04 -15.26 -0.28
N LEU A 277 1.86 -14.34 0.25
CA LEU A 277 3.26 -14.56 0.62
C LEU A 277 3.42 -15.70 1.64
N TYR A 278 2.47 -15.85 2.57
CA TYR A 278 2.44 -16.91 3.57
C TYR A 278 1.53 -18.10 3.21
N GLY A 279 0.96 -18.12 2.01
CA GLY A 279 0.11 -19.22 1.54
C GLY A 279 -1.18 -19.43 2.33
N LEU A 280 -1.66 -18.39 3.04
CA LEU A 280 -2.89 -18.45 3.84
C LEU A 280 -4.12 -18.56 2.93
N PHE A 281 -4.09 -17.96 1.74
CA PHE A 281 -5.10 -18.12 0.69
C PHE A 281 -4.46 -18.04 -0.71
N SER A 282 -4.83 -18.96 -1.61
CA SER A 282 -4.43 -18.96 -3.02
C SER A 282 -5.61 -18.47 -3.87
N THR A 283 -5.91 -17.18 -3.80
CA THR A 283 -6.89 -16.55 -4.70
C THR A 283 -6.13 -15.79 -5.78
N ARG A 284 -6.61 -15.85 -7.04
CA ARG A 284 -6.07 -15.04 -8.13
C ARG A 284 -6.10 -13.58 -7.70
N THR A 285 -4.92 -13.02 -7.49
CA THR A 285 -4.72 -11.63 -7.05
C THR A 285 -4.07 -10.85 -8.18
N ILE A 286 -4.43 -9.57 -8.30
CA ILE A 286 -3.78 -8.62 -9.21
C ILE A 286 -2.35 -8.34 -8.73
N ARG A 287 -1.41 -8.18 -9.66
CA ARG A 287 -0.03 -7.82 -9.37
C ARG A 287 0.26 -6.45 -9.97
N PRO A 288 0.12 -5.36 -9.18
CA PRO A 288 0.42 -4.02 -9.64
C PRO A 288 1.88 -3.93 -10.09
N GLU A 289 2.13 -3.13 -11.13
CA GLU A 289 3.49 -2.81 -11.53
C GLU A 289 4.22 -2.07 -10.39
N PRO A 290 5.48 -2.42 -10.08
CA PRO A 290 6.24 -1.74 -9.05
C PRO A 290 6.43 -0.25 -9.37
N ILE A 291 6.25 0.60 -8.36
CA ILE A 291 6.40 2.06 -8.52
C ILE A 291 7.84 2.46 -8.17
N PRO A 292 8.53 3.31 -8.96
CA PRO A 292 9.87 3.78 -8.63
C PRO A 292 9.94 4.44 -7.25
N PHE A 293 10.91 4.03 -6.45
CA PHE A 293 11.12 4.54 -5.10
C PHE A 293 11.95 5.84 -5.14
N ASN A 294 11.33 6.98 -4.89
CA ASN A 294 12.01 8.28 -4.80
C ASN A 294 11.68 8.98 -3.48
N ILE A 295 12.06 8.39 -2.35
CA ILE A 295 11.71 8.87 -1.01
C ILE A 295 12.97 8.96 -0.14
N LYS A 296 13.08 10.02 0.66
CA LYS A 296 14.06 10.10 1.75
C LYS A 296 13.43 9.62 3.05
N ILE A 297 13.95 8.52 3.61
CA ILE A 297 13.47 8.00 4.89
C ILE A 297 14.25 8.63 6.04
N VAL A 298 13.52 9.15 7.03
CA VAL A 298 14.05 9.66 8.29
C VAL A 298 13.53 8.79 9.43
N LEU A 299 14.44 8.05 10.07
CA LEU A 299 14.15 7.27 11.27
C LEU A 299 14.54 8.05 12.52
N ILE A 300 13.60 8.18 13.44
CA ILE A 300 13.78 8.84 14.74
C ILE A 300 13.74 7.78 15.84
N GLY A 301 14.70 7.79 16.76
CA GLY A 301 14.71 6.85 17.88
C GLY A 301 15.90 7.04 18.79
N ASP A 302 15.91 6.26 19.87
CA ASP A 302 16.95 6.37 20.90
C ASP A 302 18.33 5.91 20.39
N PRO A 303 19.42 6.44 20.97
CA PRO A 303 20.79 6.09 20.56
C PRO A 303 21.10 4.59 20.64
N TRP A 304 20.55 3.87 21.62
CA TRP A 304 20.78 2.44 21.79
C TRP A 304 20.12 1.62 20.66
N ILE A 305 18.96 2.04 20.13
CA ILE A 305 18.31 1.38 18.99
C ILE A 305 19.20 1.47 17.75
N TYR A 306 19.79 2.64 17.50
CA TYR A 306 20.76 2.81 16.42
C TYR A 306 21.95 1.85 16.57
N GLN A 307 22.51 1.73 17.79
CA GLN A 307 23.63 0.83 18.05
C GLN A 307 23.26 -0.63 17.82
N LEU A 308 22.08 -1.06 18.25
CA LEU A 308 21.60 -2.42 17.99
C LEU A 308 21.44 -2.68 16.49
N LEU A 309 20.81 -1.79 15.74
CA LEU A 309 20.67 -1.93 14.29
C LEU A 309 22.04 -1.94 13.60
N TYR A 310 22.96 -1.09 14.05
CA TYR A 310 24.31 -1.03 13.52
C TYR A 310 25.10 -2.33 13.72
N ILE A 311 24.93 -2.99 14.88
CA ILE A 311 25.67 -4.22 15.24
C ILE A 311 25.01 -5.46 14.64
N TYR A 312 23.68 -5.56 14.72
CA TYR A 312 22.95 -6.79 14.40
C TYR A 312 22.37 -6.83 12.98
N ASP A 313 22.26 -5.69 12.27
CA ASP A 313 21.75 -5.63 10.89
C ASP A 313 22.83 -5.07 9.93
N ASP A 314 23.49 -5.98 9.22
CA ASP A 314 24.56 -5.67 8.27
C ASP A 314 24.11 -4.79 7.08
N ARG A 315 22.80 -4.79 6.78
CA ARG A 315 22.20 -3.97 5.72
C ARG A 315 21.92 -2.56 6.21
N PHE A 316 21.70 -2.36 7.51
CA PHE A 316 21.34 -1.06 8.07
C PHE A 316 22.35 0.04 7.69
N GLN A 317 23.65 -0.23 7.87
CA GLN A 317 24.73 0.71 7.57
C GLN A 317 24.80 1.10 6.08
N LYS A 318 24.40 0.19 5.19
CA LYS A 318 24.41 0.41 3.74
C LYS A 318 23.24 1.27 3.28
N LEU A 319 22.11 1.15 3.98
CA LEU A 319 20.85 1.83 3.67
C LEU A 319 20.78 3.22 4.36
N PHE A 320 21.12 3.30 5.63
CA PHE A 320 21.06 4.52 6.45
C PHE A 320 22.46 5.09 6.67
N LYS A 321 22.95 5.84 5.68
CA LYS A 321 24.33 6.36 5.65
C LYS A 321 24.53 7.64 6.48
N VAL A 322 23.47 8.41 6.67
CA VAL A 322 23.53 9.71 7.34
C VAL A 322 23.00 9.56 8.76
N LYS A 323 23.86 9.83 9.75
CA LYS A 323 23.49 9.90 11.15
C LYS A 323 23.41 11.37 11.57
N ALA A 324 22.23 11.82 12.00
CA ALA A 324 22.02 13.11 12.63
C ALA A 324 21.83 12.88 14.14
N HIS A 325 22.90 13.03 14.91
CA HIS A 325 22.83 12.88 16.37
C HIS A 325 22.43 14.22 16.98
N MET A 326 21.42 14.21 17.84
CA MET A 326 21.07 15.36 18.67
C MET A 326 21.68 15.12 20.05
N ASP A 327 22.36 16.14 20.56
CA ASP A 327 22.87 16.15 21.93
C ASP A 327 21.69 16.42 22.88
N ASP A 328 21.74 15.84 24.08
CA ASP A 328 20.79 16.11 25.16
C ASP A 328 21.20 17.35 25.98
N GLN A 329 22.37 17.92 25.69
CA GLN A 329 22.91 19.09 26.40
C GLN A 329 23.51 20.12 25.43
N MET A 330 23.58 21.38 25.85
CA MET A 330 24.27 22.45 25.11
C MET A 330 25.08 23.35 26.04
N ASP A 331 26.09 24.04 25.49
CA ASP A 331 26.89 24.99 26.25
C ASP A 331 26.07 26.19 26.75
N ARG A 332 26.30 26.56 28.01
CA ARG A 332 25.72 27.75 28.61
C ARG A 332 26.52 28.99 28.20
N THR A 333 25.95 29.75 27.28
CA THR A 333 26.44 31.05 26.83
C THR A 333 25.34 32.09 27.04
N ASP A 334 25.68 33.37 27.03
CA ASP A 334 24.67 34.43 27.16
C ASP A 334 23.61 34.34 26.04
N ASP A 335 24.04 33.98 24.82
CA ASP A 335 23.14 33.75 23.69
C ASP A 335 22.22 32.54 23.90
N SER A 336 22.74 31.40 24.37
CA SER A 336 21.91 30.21 24.60
C SER A 336 20.91 30.42 25.73
N VAL A 337 21.27 31.19 26.76
CA VAL A 337 20.35 31.61 27.84
C VAL A 337 19.19 32.45 27.29
N ILE A 338 19.47 33.40 26.38
CA ILE A 338 18.44 34.20 25.73
C ILE A 338 17.55 33.34 24.84
N GLN A 339 18.14 32.40 24.07
CA GLN A 339 17.38 31.46 23.24
C GLN A 339 16.46 30.55 24.08
N CYS A 340 16.93 30.06 25.24
CA CYS A 340 16.10 29.34 26.19
C CYS A 340 14.92 30.19 26.67
N ALA A 341 15.15 31.45 27.05
CA ALA A 341 14.09 32.35 27.49
C ALA A 341 13.05 32.60 26.37
N GLN A 342 13.51 32.77 25.12
CA GLN A 342 12.62 32.89 23.96
C GLN A 342 11.81 31.61 23.69
N MET A 343 12.44 30.44 23.82
CA MET A 343 11.76 29.15 23.69
C MET A 343 10.68 28.98 24.76
N ILE A 344 10.99 29.30 26.02
CA ILE A 344 10.02 29.31 27.12
C ILE A 344 8.86 30.26 26.82
N GLY A 345 9.16 31.47 26.31
CA GLY A 345 8.15 32.45 25.89
C GLY A 345 7.20 31.90 24.83
N ARG A 346 7.75 31.33 23.74
CA ARG A 346 6.96 30.69 22.67
C ARG A 346 6.13 29.53 23.20
N PHE A 347 6.72 28.68 24.03
CA PHE A 347 6.01 27.57 24.65
C PHE A 347 4.81 28.06 25.49
N CYS A 348 4.96 29.18 26.20
CA CYS A 348 3.86 29.77 26.96
C CYS A 348 2.72 30.25 26.06
N GLU A 349 3.05 30.89 24.94
CA GLU A 349 2.09 31.37 23.93
C GLU A 349 1.35 30.20 23.28
N ASP A 350 2.10 29.21 22.77
CA ASP A 350 1.55 28.06 22.05
C ASP A 350 0.60 27.21 22.92
N ASN A 351 0.89 27.12 24.23
CA ASN A 351 0.10 26.33 25.17
C ASN A 351 -0.91 27.17 25.99
N GLN A 352 -1.02 28.48 25.72
CA GLN A 352 -1.91 29.40 26.43
C GLN A 352 -1.76 29.36 27.97
N ILE A 353 -0.52 29.31 28.45
CA ILE A 353 -0.19 29.31 29.87
C ILE A 353 0.39 30.67 30.31
N ARG A 354 0.40 30.94 31.62
CA ARG A 354 0.97 32.18 32.15
C ARG A 354 2.44 32.30 31.80
N HIS A 355 2.87 33.50 31.40
CA HIS A 355 4.29 33.77 31.19
C HIS A 355 5.07 33.69 32.50
N LEU A 356 6.35 33.33 32.38
CA LEU A 356 7.29 33.36 33.49
C LEU A 356 7.84 34.78 33.66
N ASP A 357 8.00 35.23 34.90
CA ASP A 357 8.78 36.42 35.19
C ASP A 357 10.29 36.10 35.13
N ARG A 358 11.14 37.12 35.28
CA ARG A 358 12.60 36.94 35.29
C ARG A 358 13.06 35.93 36.36
N SER A 359 12.37 35.86 37.49
CA SER A 359 12.73 34.94 38.59
C SER A 359 12.39 33.49 38.26
N GLY A 360 11.24 33.25 37.62
CA GLY A 360 10.80 31.94 37.14
C GLY A 360 11.70 31.43 36.03
N VAL A 361 12.01 32.26 35.04
CA VAL A 361 12.93 31.89 33.95
C VAL A 361 14.30 31.49 34.52
N ALA A 362 14.86 32.29 35.43
CA ALA A 362 16.13 31.97 36.07
C ALA A 362 16.10 30.61 36.79
N ARG A 363 15.01 30.30 37.52
CA ARG A 363 14.89 29.01 38.23
C ARG A 363 14.74 27.82 37.28
N VAL A 364 14.05 27.99 36.15
CA VAL A 364 13.94 26.94 35.12
C VAL A 364 15.29 26.68 34.45
N ILE A 365 16.09 27.72 34.20
CA ILE A 365 17.45 27.55 33.68
C ILE A 365 18.35 26.88 34.72
N GLU A 366 18.27 27.26 36.00
CA GLU A 366 18.95 26.55 37.11
C GLU A 366 18.56 25.08 37.15
N TYR A 367 17.28 24.76 36.95
CA TYR A 367 16.81 23.38 36.90
C TYR A 367 17.38 22.63 35.70
N SER A 368 17.49 23.28 34.54
CA SER A 368 18.14 22.72 33.35
C SER A 368 19.61 22.37 33.61
N MET A 369 20.34 23.19 34.38
CA MET A 369 21.71 22.89 34.84
C MET A 369 21.75 21.76 35.88
N GLU A 370 20.77 21.69 36.79
CA GLU A 370 20.64 20.60 37.77
C GLU A 370 20.43 19.25 37.06
N ARG A 371 19.73 19.24 35.92
CA ARG A 371 19.47 18.04 35.11
C ARG A 371 20.69 17.53 34.36
N THR A 372 21.59 18.42 33.94
CA THR A 372 22.85 18.04 33.29
C THR A 372 23.96 17.70 34.28
N GLU A 373 23.74 17.95 35.58
CA GLU A 373 24.76 17.85 36.64
C GLU A 373 26.01 18.70 36.38
N ASP A 374 25.89 19.70 35.48
CA ASP A 374 26.97 20.56 35.02
C ASP A 374 26.48 22.01 34.94
N ARG A 375 27.24 22.92 35.57
CA ARG A 375 26.92 24.35 35.67
C ARG A 375 27.16 25.11 34.36
N ASP A 376 27.96 24.54 33.47
CA ASP A 376 28.29 25.15 32.18
C ASP A 376 27.48 24.55 31.03
N LYS A 377 26.50 23.67 31.34
CA LYS A 377 25.60 23.05 30.37
C LYS A 377 24.14 23.33 30.68
N LEU A 378 23.33 23.31 29.63
CA LEU A 378 21.87 23.39 29.69
C LEU A 378 21.28 22.14 29.04
N SER A 379 20.30 21.53 29.69
CA SER A 379 19.54 20.40 29.16
C SER A 379 18.67 20.81 27.97
N LEU A 380 18.72 19.99 26.93
CA LEU A 380 17.88 20.01 25.73
C LEU A 380 16.71 19.01 25.83
N GLU A 381 16.47 18.41 27.00
CA GLU A 381 15.29 17.58 27.25
C GLU A 381 14.05 18.45 27.41
N LEU A 382 13.60 19.02 26.29
CA LEU A 382 12.52 20.01 26.26
C LEU A 382 11.21 19.48 26.86
N GLY A 383 10.98 18.16 26.80
CA GLY A 383 9.82 17.52 27.43
C GLY A 383 9.81 17.72 28.95
N ASP A 384 10.93 17.46 29.63
CA ASP A 384 11.03 17.59 31.09
C ASP A 384 10.85 19.05 31.53
N ILE A 385 11.46 19.98 30.80
CA ILE A 385 11.35 21.42 31.03
C ILE A 385 9.90 21.90 30.79
N SER A 386 9.27 21.44 29.71
CA SER A 386 7.88 21.77 29.37
C SER A 386 6.91 21.30 30.46
N ASP A 387 7.10 20.10 30.98
CA ASP A 387 6.28 19.55 32.06
C ASP A 387 6.49 20.32 33.36
N LEU A 388 7.73 20.69 33.69
CA LEU A 388 8.01 21.56 34.84
C LEU A 388 7.28 22.92 34.72
N ILE A 389 7.29 23.53 33.54
CA ILE A 389 6.60 24.81 33.31
C ILE A 389 5.08 24.65 33.49
N LYS A 390 4.49 23.56 32.99
CA LYS A 390 3.06 23.26 33.18
C LYS A 390 2.72 23.04 34.66
N GLU A 391 3.54 22.27 35.38
CA GLU A 391 3.39 22.06 36.83
C GLU A 391 3.50 23.41 37.58
N SER A 392 4.42 24.27 37.19
CA SER A 392 4.60 25.61 37.78
C SER A 392 3.41 26.53 37.51
N ASN A 393 2.82 26.48 36.31
CA ASN A 393 1.61 27.23 35.97
C ASN A 393 0.41 26.82 36.83
N TYR A 394 0.30 25.52 37.18
CA TYR A 394 -0.74 25.05 38.09
C TYR A 394 -0.64 25.71 39.47
N PHE A 395 0.57 25.80 40.05
CA PHE A 395 0.79 26.47 41.34
C PHE A 395 0.57 27.98 41.24
N ALA A 396 1.06 28.63 40.18
CA ALA A 396 0.79 30.06 39.95
C ALA A 396 -0.72 30.37 39.84
N GLY A 397 -1.48 29.48 39.20
CA GLY A 397 -2.93 29.60 39.10
C GLY A 397 -3.64 29.43 40.45
N ARG A 398 -3.14 28.54 41.31
CA ARG A 398 -3.64 28.35 42.68
C ARG A 398 -3.41 29.57 43.56
N ASP A 399 -2.27 30.23 43.39
CA ASP A 399 -1.90 31.45 44.11
C ASP A 399 -2.46 32.73 43.45
N GLN A 400 -3.25 32.58 42.37
CA GLN A 400 -3.83 33.67 41.59
C GLN A 400 -2.79 34.68 41.08
N ALA A 401 -1.56 34.24 40.85
CA ALA A 401 -0.49 35.07 40.32
C ALA A 401 -0.70 35.35 38.82
N GLU A 402 -0.33 36.55 38.39
CA GLU A 402 -0.33 36.96 36.97
C GLU A 402 0.79 36.25 36.19
N PHE A 403 1.97 36.12 36.79
CA PHE A 403 3.15 35.48 36.21
C PHE A 403 3.64 34.30 37.05
N ILE A 404 4.30 33.35 36.40
CA ILE A 404 4.98 32.25 37.09
C ILE A 404 6.31 32.78 37.65
N GLN A 405 6.42 32.80 38.98
CA GLN A 405 7.60 33.23 39.72
C GLN A 405 8.44 32.05 40.20
N ARG A 406 9.67 32.33 40.67
CA ARG A 406 10.59 31.33 41.25
C ARG A 406 9.92 30.39 42.26
N GLN A 407 9.09 30.93 43.16
CA GLN A 407 8.44 30.15 44.23
C GLN A 407 7.52 29.06 43.67
N HIS A 408 6.82 29.33 42.57
CA HIS A 408 5.95 28.34 41.94
C HIS A 408 6.77 27.22 41.29
N VAL A 409 7.91 27.56 40.68
CA VAL A 409 8.83 26.57 40.08
C VAL A 409 9.49 25.71 41.16
N GLU A 410 9.98 26.31 42.24
CA GLU A 410 10.55 25.57 43.37
C GLU A 410 9.51 24.65 44.02
N THR A 411 8.27 25.12 44.16
CA THR A 411 7.17 24.30 44.68
C THR A 411 6.89 23.11 43.76
N ALA A 412 6.88 23.32 42.43
CA ALA A 412 6.71 22.24 41.47
C ALA A 412 7.80 21.16 41.60
N ILE A 413 9.07 21.58 41.68
CA ILE A 413 10.22 20.68 41.86
C ILE A 413 10.11 19.90 43.18
N GLN A 414 9.84 20.59 44.28
CA GLN A 414 9.69 19.94 45.59
C GLN A 414 8.53 18.93 45.60
N LYS A 415 7.41 19.26 44.95
CA LYS A 415 6.27 18.34 44.85
C LYS A 415 6.57 17.16 43.92
N ARG A 416 7.40 17.34 42.89
CA ARG A 416 7.89 16.24 42.06
C ARG A 416 8.75 15.28 42.87
N ILE A 417 9.71 15.79 43.64
CA ILE A 417 10.55 14.98 44.55
C ILE A 417 9.70 14.26 45.59
N TYR A 418 8.75 14.95 46.23
CA TYR A 418 7.88 14.38 47.25
C TYR A 418 7.06 13.17 46.75
N ARG A 419 6.72 13.13 45.44
CA ARG A 419 5.97 12.00 44.87
C ARG A 419 6.82 10.72 44.76
N SER A 420 8.14 10.84 44.67
CA SER A 420 9.05 9.71 44.43
C SER A 420 10.02 9.42 45.58
N ASN A 421 10.12 10.29 46.60
CA ASN A 421 11.10 10.17 47.68
C ASN A 421 10.70 9.26 48.87
N LEU A 422 9.67 8.42 48.74
CA LEU A 422 9.19 7.57 49.85
C LEU A 422 10.29 6.67 50.43
N ILE A 423 11.13 6.10 49.56
CA ILE A 423 12.24 5.23 49.98
C ILE A 423 13.31 6.04 50.70
N GLU A 424 13.63 7.24 50.22
CA GLU A 424 14.55 8.17 50.89
C GLU A 424 14.05 8.52 52.30
N GLU A 425 12.77 8.86 52.46
CA GLU A 425 12.20 9.18 53.77
C GLU A 425 12.22 7.98 54.74
N ARG A 426 11.99 6.75 54.24
CA ARG A 426 12.18 5.53 55.05
C ARG A 426 13.62 5.32 55.49
N VAL A 427 14.58 5.58 54.60
CA VAL A 427 16.01 5.51 54.94
C VAL A 427 16.35 6.55 56.01
N LYS A 428 15.89 7.79 55.85
CA LYS A 428 16.06 8.84 56.88
C LYS A 428 15.41 8.46 58.20
N GLU A 429 14.21 7.86 58.17
CA GLU A 429 13.54 7.36 59.37
C GLU A 429 14.38 6.29 60.09
N TYR A 430 14.98 5.35 59.36
CA TYR A 430 15.86 4.32 59.94
C TYR A 430 17.15 4.90 60.52
N VAL A 431 17.69 5.96 59.95
CA VAL A 431 18.81 6.71 60.55
C VAL A 431 18.35 7.40 61.84
N ARG A 432 17.21 8.10 61.83
CA ARG A 432 16.66 8.79 63.03
C ARG A 432 16.29 7.85 64.17
N LYS A 433 15.91 6.60 63.86
CA LYS A 433 15.58 5.55 64.85
C LYS A 433 16.80 4.77 65.33
N ASP A 434 18.01 5.17 64.95
CA ASP A 434 19.25 4.47 65.26
C ASP A 434 19.24 2.98 64.82
N ILE A 435 18.50 2.66 63.76
CA ILE A 435 18.57 1.34 63.10
C ILE A 435 19.76 1.33 62.15
N PHE A 436 19.94 2.42 61.40
CA PHE A 436 21.16 2.69 60.64
C PHE A 436 22.06 3.60 61.46
N TRP A 437 23.13 3.03 62.01
CA TRP A 437 24.10 3.76 62.82
C TRP A 437 25.00 4.64 61.96
N VAL A 438 24.63 5.91 61.85
CA VAL A 438 25.39 6.96 61.17
C VAL A 438 25.55 8.13 62.12
N GLU A 439 26.78 8.36 62.61
CA GLU A 439 27.09 9.50 63.48
C GLU A 439 27.42 10.72 62.60
N THR A 440 26.70 11.83 62.78
CA THR A 440 26.91 13.09 62.04
C THR A 440 27.70 14.14 62.82
N GLU A 441 27.88 13.93 64.13
CA GLU A 441 28.60 14.83 65.03
C GLU A 441 29.64 14.07 65.86
N GLY A 442 30.70 14.78 66.28
CA GLY A 442 31.78 14.20 67.09
C GLY A 442 32.90 13.59 66.24
N ALA A 443 33.74 12.77 66.89
CA ALA A 443 34.89 12.13 66.25
C ALA A 443 35.09 10.69 66.78
N ARG A 444 35.39 9.76 65.86
CA ARG A 444 35.72 8.36 66.15
C ARG A 444 36.93 7.92 65.33
N ILE A 445 37.86 7.21 65.97
CA ILE A 445 39.03 6.65 65.30
C ILE A 445 38.60 5.44 64.47
N GLY A 446 39.05 5.37 63.20
CA GLY A 446 38.79 4.24 62.31
C GLY A 446 37.37 4.18 61.76
N GLN A 447 36.62 5.28 61.76
CA GLN A 447 35.29 5.35 61.16
C GLN A 447 35.18 6.55 60.21
N VAL A 448 34.48 6.36 59.10
CA VAL A 448 34.14 7.42 58.15
C VAL A 448 32.73 7.20 57.60
N ASN A 449 32.04 8.28 57.28
CA ASN A 449 30.77 8.21 56.58
C ASN A 449 31.04 8.16 55.07
N GLY A 450 30.83 6.99 54.48
CA GLY A 450 30.74 6.82 53.03
C GLY A 450 29.40 7.34 52.53
N LEU A 451 29.40 7.87 51.31
CA LEU A 451 28.18 8.24 50.60
C LEU A 451 28.00 7.24 49.46
N SER A 452 26.87 6.55 49.46
CA SER A 452 26.42 5.74 48.34
C SER A 452 25.22 6.41 47.69
N VAL A 453 25.03 6.21 46.40
CA VAL A 453 23.87 6.73 45.69
C VAL A 453 22.93 5.56 45.39
N LEU A 454 21.66 5.73 45.74
CA LEU A 454 20.60 4.77 45.46
C LEU A 454 19.68 5.33 44.38
N MET A 455 19.45 4.53 43.35
CA MET A 455 18.55 4.85 42.25
C MET A 455 17.37 3.88 42.27
N THR A 456 16.15 4.39 42.44
CA THR A 456 14.90 3.59 42.38
C THR A 456 14.26 3.61 41.00
N GLY A 457 14.95 4.19 40.01
CA GLY A 457 14.50 4.38 38.64
C GLY A 457 13.96 5.78 38.40
N ASP A 458 13.00 6.22 39.22
CA ASP A 458 12.33 7.53 39.12
C ASP A 458 12.83 8.57 40.16
N HIS A 459 13.71 8.16 41.06
CA HIS A 459 14.33 9.02 42.07
C HIS A 459 15.73 8.53 42.40
N GLU A 460 16.62 9.49 42.66
CA GLU A 460 18.00 9.25 43.03
C GLU A 460 18.30 10.03 44.31
N PHE A 461 18.91 9.35 45.29
CA PHE A 461 19.26 9.99 46.55
C PHE A 461 20.53 9.39 47.17
N GLY A 462 21.26 10.25 47.88
CA GLY A 462 22.43 9.85 48.65
C GLY A 462 22.03 9.15 49.95
N LYS A 463 22.61 7.98 50.20
CA LYS A 463 22.53 7.25 51.45
C LYS A 463 23.89 7.27 52.17
N PRO A 464 23.97 7.84 53.38
CA PRO A 464 25.18 7.71 54.17
C PRO A 464 25.30 6.29 54.72
N GLY A 465 26.52 5.75 54.69
CA GLY A 465 26.88 4.45 55.24
C GLY A 465 28.12 4.58 56.11
N ARG A 466 28.12 3.92 57.27
CA ARG A 466 29.29 3.91 58.16
C ARG A 466 30.31 2.87 57.70
N ILE A 467 31.50 3.33 57.34
CA ILE A 467 32.64 2.49 56.96
C ILE A 467 33.59 2.43 58.16
N THR A 468 34.05 1.23 58.52
CA THR A 468 34.96 1.01 59.65
C THR A 468 36.26 0.37 59.20
N ALA A 469 37.37 0.89 59.68
CA ALA A 469 38.71 0.35 59.48
C ALA A 469 39.30 -0.09 60.83
N ILE A 470 39.80 -1.34 60.87
CA ILE A 470 40.45 -1.91 62.05
C ILE A 470 41.87 -2.29 61.65
N VAL A 471 42.84 -1.88 62.45
CA VAL A 471 44.26 -2.20 62.24
C VAL A 471 44.71 -3.16 63.34
N SER A 472 45.29 -4.28 62.95
CA SER A 472 45.85 -5.29 63.86
C SER A 472 47.18 -5.82 63.33
N VAL A 473 48.03 -6.35 64.23
CA VAL A 473 49.32 -6.94 63.84
C VAL A 473 49.08 -8.32 63.23
N GLY A 474 49.50 -8.52 61.98
CA GLY A 474 49.31 -9.77 61.25
C GLY A 474 50.18 -9.87 59.99
N ARG A 475 50.10 -11.01 59.29
CA ARG A 475 50.84 -11.26 58.03
C ARG A 475 50.02 -10.93 56.76
N GLY A 476 48.76 -10.57 56.90
CA GLY A 476 47.88 -10.17 55.79
C GLY A 476 47.99 -8.68 55.47
N GLY A 477 47.77 -8.32 54.20
CA GLY A 477 47.65 -6.92 53.77
C GLY A 477 46.27 -6.33 54.07
N VAL A 478 45.81 -5.40 53.24
CA VAL A 478 44.46 -4.82 53.36
C VAL A 478 43.42 -5.91 53.06
N VAL A 479 42.50 -6.11 54.00
CA VAL A 479 41.37 -7.04 53.86
C VAL A 479 40.09 -6.23 53.75
N ASP A 480 39.40 -6.38 52.62
CA ASP A 480 38.06 -5.83 52.42
C ASP A 480 37.02 -6.92 52.67
N ILE A 481 36.22 -6.70 53.72
CA ILE A 481 35.19 -7.63 54.16
C ILE A 481 34.09 -7.78 53.09
N GLU A 482 33.74 -6.73 52.36
CA GLU A 482 32.68 -6.80 51.33
C GLU A 482 33.13 -7.63 50.14
N ARG A 483 34.41 -7.58 49.79
CA ARG A 483 35.00 -8.45 48.76
C ARG A 483 35.04 -9.91 49.20
N GLU A 484 35.55 -10.20 50.39
CA GLU A 484 35.60 -11.57 50.91
C GLU A 484 34.19 -12.18 51.05
N ALA A 485 33.20 -11.36 51.40
CA ALA A 485 31.79 -11.75 51.46
C ALA A 485 31.10 -11.80 50.07
N LYS A 486 31.81 -11.49 48.97
CA LYS A 486 31.29 -11.43 47.60
C LYS A 486 30.10 -10.48 47.41
N MET A 487 30.04 -9.42 48.22
CA MET A 487 29.04 -8.35 48.10
C MET A 487 29.54 -7.17 47.26
N GLY A 488 30.87 -7.00 47.16
CA GLY A 488 31.49 -5.95 46.33
C GLY A 488 31.56 -6.30 44.84
N GLY A 489 31.22 -5.34 43.98
CA GLY A 489 31.38 -5.47 42.52
C GLY A 489 32.84 -5.39 42.04
N SER A 490 33.05 -5.62 40.73
CA SER A 490 34.38 -5.58 40.12
C SER A 490 35.04 -4.19 40.18
N ILE A 491 34.26 -3.12 40.03
CA ILE A 491 34.73 -1.73 40.12
C ILE A 491 35.16 -1.40 41.56
N HIS A 492 34.35 -1.78 42.55
CA HIS A 492 34.68 -1.61 43.97
C HIS A 492 35.98 -2.31 44.33
N THR A 493 36.13 -3.58 43.92
CA THR A 493 37.32 -4.38 44.17
C THR A 493 38.59 -3.74 43.60
N LYS A 494 38.49 -3.09 42.42
CA LYS A 494 39.62 -2.36 41.82
C LYS A 494 40.00 -1.11 42.61
N GLY A 495 39.03 -0.39 43.20
CA GLY A 495 39.31 0.82 43.97
C GLY A 495 39.96 0.58 45.33
N VAL A 496 39.85 -0.64 45.85
CA VAL A 496 40.43 -1.06 47.14
C VAL A 496 41.86 -1.60 46.99
N MET A 497 42.24 -2.06 45.79
CA MET A 497 43.61 -2.46 45.43
C MET A 497 44.45 -1.22 45.12
#